data_AF-F3FVH6-F1
#
_entry.id   AF-F3FVH6-F1
#
_cell.length_a   1.000
_cell.length_b   1.000
_cell.length_c   1.000
_cell.angle_alpha   90.00
_cell.angle_beta   90.00
_cell.angle_gamma   90.00
#
_symmetry.space_group_name_H-M   'P 1'
#
loop_
_entity.id
_entity.type
_entity.pdbx_description
1 polymer ?
#
loop_
_entity_poly.entity_id
_entity_poly.type
_entity_poly.pdbx_seq_one_letter_code
_entity_poly.pdbx_strand_id
1 'polypeptide(L)'
;ADIARLYDERLVSAELQHLGAHLRDLLSQACNVVLGLTGQTQLLAHSPETLEFISLRNTYLDPLHLLQAELLSRSRNRESSLDSPLELALLVSVAGIAAGLRNTG
;
A
#
# COMPACT_ATOMS: atom_id res chain seq x y z
N ALA A 1 4.44 6.18 0.64
CA ALA A 1 3.61 6.81 -0.44
C ALA A 1 3.80 6.10 -1.78
N ASP A 2 4.96 5.48 -2.01
CA ASP A 2 5.30 4.89 -3.32
C ASP A 2 4.43 3.71 -3.73
N ILE A 3 4.07 2.81 -2.80
CA ILE A 3 3.18 1.69 -3.11
C ILE A 3 1.83 2.16 -3.66
N ALA A 4 1.18 3.14 -3.02
CA ALA A 4 -0.11 3.65 -3.51
C ALA A 4 0.01 4.24 -4.93
N ARG A 5 1.11 4.95 -5.21
CA ARG A 5 1.40 5.47 -6.57
C ARG A 5 1.60 4.34 -7.58
N LEU A 6 2.28 3.26 -7.22
CA LEU A 6 2.49 2.11 -8.11
C LEU A 6 1.17 1.44 -8.49
N TYR A 7 0.19 1.40 -7.58
CA TYR A 7 -1.15 0.92 -7.91
C TYR A 7 -1.84 1.85 -8.91
N ASP A 8 -1.76 3.17 -8.73
CA ASP A 8 -2.31 4.12 -9.71
C ASP A 8 -1.69 3.92 -11.09
N GLU A 9 -0.35 3.88 -11.16
CA GLU A 9 0.39 3.74 -12.42
C GLU A 9 0.04 2.43 -13.14
N ARG A 10 -0.20 1.34 -12.39
CA ARG A 10 -0.48 0.03 -12.97
C ARG A 10 -1.95 -0.22 -13.29
N LEU A 11 -2.87 0.37 -12.54
CA LEU A 11 -4.27 -0.05 -12.50
C LEU A 11 -5.28 1.06 -12.81
N VAL A 12 -4.89 2.33 -12.75
CA VAL A 12 -5.79 3.48 -12.88
C VAL A 12 -5.60 4.15 -14.23
N SER A 13 -6.70 4.50 -14.89
CA SER A 13 -6.68 5.21 -16.16
C SER A 13 -6.06 6.61 -16.00
N ALA A 14 -5.39 7.11 -17.05
CA ALA A 14 -4.70 8.39 -17.03
C ALA A 14 -5.59 9.56 -16.56
N GLU A 15 -6.88 9.52 -16.93
CA GLU A 15 -7.88 10.53 -16.56
C GLU A 15 -8.07 10.67 -15.05
N LEU A 16 -7.87 9.59 -14.27
CA LEU A 16 -8.10 9.58 -12.82
C LEU A 16 -6.81 9.68 -11.99
N GLN A 17 -5.62 9.63 -12.60
CA GLN A 17 -4.35 9.67 -11.86
C GLN A 17 -4.14 10.96 -11.06
N HIS A 18 -4.70 12.09 -11.53
CA HIS A 18 -4.65 13.36 -10.81
C HIS A 18 -5.34 13.29 -9.43
N LEU A 19 -6.41 12.50 -9.31
CA LEU A 19 -7.12 12.30 -8.05
C LEU A 19 -6.24 11.56 -7.05
N GLY A 20 -5.57 10.49 -7.47
CA GLY A 20 -4.65 9.74 -6.61
C GLY A 20 -3.46 10.59 -6.14
N ALA A 21 -2.94 11.45 -7.02
CA ALA A 21 -1.90 12.42 -6.65
C ALA A 21 -2.40 13.40 -5.58
N HIS A 22 -3.61 13.95 -5.75
CA HIS A 22 -4.22 14.85 -4.77
C HIS A 22 -4.45 14.17 -3.41
N LEU A 23 -4.93 12.92 -3.39
CA LEU A 23 -5.13 12.17 -2.15
C LEU A 23 -3.82 11.90 -1.39
N ARG A 24 -2.73 11.59 -2.12
CA ARG A 24 -1.40 11.43 -1.50
C ARG A 24 -0.86 12.73 -0.95
N ASP A 25 -1.15 13.86 -1.60
CA ASP A 25 -0.77 15.18 -1.10
C ASP A 25 -1.52 15.52 0.20
N LEU A 26 -2.83 15.27 0.25
CA LEU A 26 -3.63 15.43 1.47
C LEU A 26 -3.10 14.58 2.63
N LEU A 27 -2.68 13.34 2.36
CA LEU A 27 -2.05 12.48 3.37
C LEU A 27 -0.74 13.10 3.90
N SER A 28 0.13 13.59 3.02
CA SER A 28 1.37 14.27 3.39
C SER A 28 1.10 15.51 4.26
N GLN A 29 0.11 16.32 3.89
CA GLN A 29 -0.30 17.50 4.67
C GLN A 29 -0.82 17.10 6.06
N ALA A 30 -1.67 16.07 6.15
CA ALA A 30 -2.17 15.56 7.42
C ALA A 30 -1.04 15.06 8.33
N CYS A 31 -0.08 14.32 7.79
CA CYS A 31 1.11 13.90 8.53
C CYS A 31 1.89 15.10 9.09
N ASN A 32 2.10 16.14 8.27
CA ASN A 32 2.82 17.35 8.71
C ASN A 32 2.10 18.08 9.85
N VAL A 33 0.76 18.16 9.79
CA VAL A 33 -0.04 18.74 10.88
C VAL A 33 0.12 17.95 12.17
N VAL A 34 0.05 16.62 12.12
CA VAL A 34 0.24 15.75 13.29
C VAL A 34 1.63 15.92 13.88
N LEU A 35 2.67 15.96 13.05
CA LEU A 35 4.05 16.19 13.49
C LEU A 35 4.23 17.56 14.15
N GLY A 36 3.65 18.61 13.57
CA GLY A 36 3.66 19.96 14.13
C GLY A 36 2.96 20.03 15.50
N LEU A 37 1.79 19.40 15.64
CA LEU A 37 1.03 19.38 16.89
C LEU A 37 1.73 18.57 17.99
N THR A 38 2.42 17.49 17.62
CA THR A 38 3.14 16.62 18.57
C THR A 38 4.57 17.08 18.87
N GLY A 39 5.10 18.05 18.11
CA GLY A 39 6.48 18.49 18.19
C GLY A 39 7.49 17.42 17.74
N GLN A 40 7.06 16.40 17.01
CA GLN A 40 7.91 15.30 16.55
C GLN A 40 8.45 15.57 15.14
N THR A 41 9.68 15.17 14.88
CA THR A 41 10.29 15.27 13.54
C THR A 41 9.98 14.07 12.64
N GLN A 42 9.50 12.96 13.23
CA GLN A 42 9.12 11.75 12.54
C GLN A 42 7.95 11.08 13.25
N LEU A 43 7.10 10.38 12.49
CA LEU A 43 6.02 9.59 13.09
C LEU A 43 6.64 8.48 13.96
N LEU A 44 5.99 8.19 15.09
CA LEU A 44 6.46 7.19 16.06
C LEU A 44 7.84 7.49 16.68
N ALA A 45 8.31 8.75 16.66
CA ALA A 45 9.59 9.14 17.28
C ALA A 45 9.71 8.73 18.76
N HIS A 46 8.57 8.68 19.46
CA HIS A 46 8.44 8.30 20.87
C HIS A 46 8.42 6.78 21.11
N SER A 47 8.41 5.95 20.06
CA SER A 47 8.42 4.49 20.13
C SER A 47 9.33 3.89 19.06
N PRO A 48 10.67 4.00 19.23
CA PRO A 48 11.64 3.58 18.21
C PRO A 48 11.57 2.08 17.90
N GLU A 49 11.32 1.24 18.90
CA GLU A 49 11.14 -0.21 18.69
C GLU A 49 9.94 -0.50 17.78
N THR A 50 8.80 0.17 18.01
CA THR A 50 7.61 0.02 17.15
C THR A 50 7.90 0.49 15.73
N LEU A 51 8.61 1.61 15.57
CA LEU A 51 9.03 2.12 14.27
C LEU A 51 9.92 1.11 13.53
N GLU A 52 10.88 0.48 14.22
CA GLU A 52 11.74 -0.56 13.66
C GLU A 52 10.95 -1.78 13.23
N PHE A 53 10.05 -2.29 14.08
CA PHE A 53 9.18 -3.42 13.74
C PHE A 53 8.29 -3.15 12.52
N ILE A 54 7.70 -1.95 12.44
CA ILE A 54 6.89 -1.56 11.28
C ILE A 54 7.77 -1.45 10.03
N SER A 55 8.96 -0.87 10.15
CA SER A 55 9.90 -0.71 9.03
C SER A 55 10.35 -2.05 8.47
N LEU A 56 10.74 -2.99 9.34
CA LEU A 56 11.13 -4.34 8.94
C LEU A 56 9.98 -5.04 8.21
N ARG A 57 8.76 -4.91 8.73
CA ARG A 57 7.57 -5.50 8.15
C ARG A 57 7.25 -4.90 6.77
N ASN A 58 7.41 -3.59 6.60
CA ASN A 58 7.22 -2.92 5.31
C ASN A 58 8.17 -3.49 4.24
N THR A 59 9.43 -3.79 4.59
CA THR A 59 10.40 -4.43 3.68
C THR A 59 9.89 -5.74 3.08
N TYR A 60 9.12 -6.53 3.84
CA TYR A 60 8.53 -7.78 3.35
C TYR A 60 7.17 -7.58 2.67
N LEU A 61 6.45 -6.50 2.98
CA LEU A 61 5.17 -6.17 2.36
C LEU A 61 5.33 -5.53 0.99
N ASP A 62 6.36 -4.73 0.77
CA ASP A 62 6.63 -4.07 -0.52
C ASP A 62 6.64 -5.04 -1.72
N PRO A 63 7.36 -6.18 -1.69
CA PRO A 63 7.31 -7.13 -2.80
C PRO A 63 5.93 -7.79 -2.98
N LEU A 64 5.18 -8.02 -1.90
CA LEU A 64 3.80 -8.54 -2.00
C LEU A 64 2.87 -7.52 -2.66
N HIS A 65 3.02 -6.24 -2.33
CA HIS A 65 2.24 -5.17 -2.95
C HIS A 65 2.55 -5.02 -4.43
N LEU A 66 3.81 -5.09 -4.83
CA LEU A 66 4.24 -5.05 -6.23
C LEU A 66 3.67 -6.24 -7.02
N LEU A 67 3.77 -7.45 -6.45
CA LEU A 67 3.20 -8.66 -7.04
C LEU A 67 1.67 -8.52 -7.17
N GLN A 68 0.98 -8.09 -6.12
CA GLN A 68 -0.47 -7.93 -6.15
C GLN A 68 -0.94 -6.93 -7.21
N ALA A 69 -0.23 -5.80 -7.39
CA ALA A 69 -0.57 -4.82 -8.44
C ALA A 69 -0.49 -5.45 -9.83
N GLU A 70 0.51 -6.30 -10.08
CA GLU A 70 0.63 -7.04 -11.33
C GLU A 70 -0.48 -8.09 -11.51
N LEU A 71 -0.76 -8.87 -10.47
CA LEU A 71 -1.81 -9.89 -10.49
C LEU A 71 -3.19 -9.26 -10.77
N LEU A 72 -3.50 -8.14 -10.12
CA LEU A 72 -4.71 -7.36 -10.38
C LEU A 72 -4.80 -6.88 -11.82
N SER A 73 -3.69 -6.39 -12.38
CA SER A 73 -3.65 -5.93 -13.78
C SER A 73 -3.96 -7.07 -14.75
N ARG A 74 -3.41 -8.26 -14.51
CA ARG A 74 -3.67 -9.46 -15.33
C ARG A 74 -5.10 -9.97 -15.17
N SER A 75 -5.60 -10.04 -13.94
CA SER A 75 -6.94 -10.51 -13.62
C SER A 75 -8.01 -9.62 -14.27
N ARG A 76 -7.87 -8.29 -14.19
CA ARG A 76 -8.82 -7.35 -14.82
C ARG A 76 -8.90 -7.43 -16.35
N ASN A 77 -7.83 -7.91 -16.99
CA ASN A 77 -7.73 -7.99 -18.45
C ASN A 77 -8.05 -9.39 -19.00
N ARG A 78 -8.41 -10.35 -18.16
CA ARG A 78 -8.67 -11.74 -18.55
C ARG A 78 -9.87 -12.31 -17.80
N GLU A 79 -10.81 -12.89 -18.52
CA GLU A 79 -11.78 -13.78 -17.89
C GLU A 79 -11.06 -15.05 -17.43
N SER A 80 -10.98 -15.24 -16.11
CA SER A 80 -10.34 -16.40 -15.48
C SER A 80 -11.29 -17.03 -14.47
N SER A 81 -11.26 -18.36 -14.34
CA SER A 81 -11.98 -19.03 -13.26
C SER A 81 -11.37 -18.68 -11.90
N LEU A 82 -12.18 -18.70 -10.85
CA LEU A 82 -11.74 -18.44 -9.47
C LEU A 82 -10.64 -19.43 -9.01
N ASP A 83 -10.65 -20.65 -9.52
CA ASP A 83 -9.64 -21.68 -9.19
C ASP A 83 -8.36 -21.58 -10.05
N SER A 84 -8.24 -20.55 -10.87
CA SER A 84 -7.04 -20.37 -11.70
C SER A 84 -5.81 -20.02 -10.83
N PRO A 85 -4.60 -20.43 -11.23
CA PRO A 85 -3.38 -20.06 -10.51
C PRO A 85 -3.20 -18.54 -10.32
N LEU A 86 -3.76 -17.74 -11.23
CA LEU A 86 -3.73 -16.28 -11.15
C LEU A 86 -4.58 -15.76 -9.98
N GLU A 87 -5.83 -16.21 -9.89
CA GLU A 87 -6.75 -15.80 -8.83
C GLU A 87 -6.30 -16.34 -7.46
N LEU A 88 -5.80 -17.57 -7.40
CA LEU A 88 -5.21 -18.13 -6.19
C LEU A 88 -3.98 -17.32 -5.72
N ALA A 89 -3.09 -16.93 -6.64
CA ALA A 89 -1.94 -16.08 -6.30
C ALA A 89 -2.39 -14.70 -5.80
N LEU A 90 -3.45 -14.13 -6.39
CA LEU A 90 -4.01 -12.86 -5.95
C LEU A 90 -4.56 -12.98 -4.52
N LEU A 91 -5.33 -14.04 -4.22
CA LEU A 91 -5.83 -14.32 -2.87
C LEU A 91 -4.71 -14.48 -1.85
N VAL A 92 -3.62 -15.19 -2.20
CA VAL A 92 -2.44 -15.31 -1.34
C VAL A 92 -1.80 -13.95 -1.06
N SER A 93 -1.71 -13.08 -2.08
CA SER A 93 -1.17 -11.73 -1.89
C SER A 93 -2.04 -10.86 -0.97
N VAL A 94 -3.37 -10.93 -1.11
CA VAL A 94 -4.33 -10.24 -0.24
C VAL A 94 -4.18 -10.72 1.20
N ALA A 95 -4.17 -12.04 1.42
CA ALA A 95 -4.01 -12.62 2.75
C ALA A 95 -2.66 -12.26 3.38
N GLY A 96 -1.57 -12.30 2.60
CA GLY A 96 -0.23 -11.94 3.06
C GLY A 96 -0.11 -10.48 3.46
N ILE A 97 -0.67 -9.57 2.66
CA ILE A 97 -0.72 -8.14 2.98
C ILE A 97 -1.56 -7.89 4.23
N ALA A 98 -2.74 -8.50 4.34
CA ALA A 98 -3.60 -8.36 5.51
C ALA A 98 -2.91 -8.84 6.80
N ALA A 99 -2.26 -10.01 6.75
CA ALA A 99 -1.50 -10.56 7.87
C ALA A 99 -0.33 -9.64 8.28
N GLY A 100 0.35 -9.04 7.30
CA GLY A 100 1.44 -8.12 7.58
C GLY A 100 0.95 -6.77 8.11
N LEU A 101 -0.09 -6.15 7.54
CA LEU A 101 -0.55 -4.83 7.99
C LEU A 101 -1.11 -4.84 9.42
N ARG A 102 -1.69 -5.96 9.86
CA ARG A 102 -2.37 -6.09 11.16
C ARG A 102 -3.45 -5.00 11.31
N ASN A 103 -3.55 -4.36 12.47
CA ASN A 103 -4.58 -3.38 12.79
C ASN A 103 -4.30 -2.06 12.04
N THR A 104 -5.22 -1.63 11.20
CA THR A 104 -5.07 -0.43 10.35
C THR A 104 -6.16 0.62 10.55
N GLY A 105 -7.17 0.31 11.36
CA GLY A 105 -8.30 1.18 11.71
C GLY A 105 -9.26 0.46 12.64
#